data_AF-A0A9W9YJQ0-F1
#
_entry.id   AF-A0A9W9YJQ0-F1
#
_cell.length_a   1.000
_cell.length_b   1.000
_cell.length_c   1.000
_cell.angle_alpha   90.00
_cell.angle_beta   90.00
_cell.angle_gamma   90.00
#
_symmetry.space_group_name_H-M   'P 1'
#
loop_
_entity.id
_entity.type
_entity.pdbx_description
1 polymer ?
#
loop_
_entity_poly.entity_id
_entity_poly.type
_entity_poly.pdbx_seq_one_letter_code
_entity_poly.pdbx_strand_id
1 'polypeptide(L)'
;MADALKANQCLEVLRIGKNPFQSSGACSLLRGVRCNPTGALRELLLDDVVFDKECGRELDALLEERPNFSCSWDVSIRGGHAAKGKKKKPDAVEIFLAFVRTRGLRLIDLFRMLAKDGNATTITKTEFIAGMKKLNAPLKDHQLRVLFDGLDVNHDEHVEFYEFLSSRSHYLKAGRK
;
A
#
# COMPACT_ATOMS: atom_id res chain seq x y z
N MET A 1 0.06 -18.09 -16.38
CA MET A 1 0.29 -17.12 -15.27
C MET A 1 -0.96 -16.90 -14.42
N ALA A 2 -2.12 -16.57 -14.99
CA ALA A 2 -3.36 -16.39 -14.22
C ALA A 2 -3.71 -17.62 -13.34
N ASP A 3 -3.55 -18.84 -13.86
CA ASP A 3 -3.80 -20.06 -13.08
C ASP A 3 -2.80 -20.27 -11.95
N ALA A 4 -1.56 -19.77 -12.11
CA ALA A 4 -0.58 -19.81 -11.03
C ALA A 4 -1.01 -18.90 -9.86
N LEU A 5 -1.61 -17.73 -10.15
CA LEU A 5 -2.13 -16.83 -9.10
C LEU A 5 -3.33 -17.43 -8.35
N LYS A 6 -4.08 -18.33 -8.98
CA LYS A 6 -5.21 -19.01 -8.33
C LYS A 6 -4.76 -19.95 -7.20
N ALA A 7 -3.58 -20.57 -7.34
CA ALA A 7 -3.05 -21.52 -6.36
C ALA A 7 -1.95 -20.94 -5.46
N ASN A 8 -1.43 -19.75 -5.79
CA ASN A 8 -0.30 -19.17 -5.06
C ASN A 8 -0.72 -18.60 -3.70
N GLN A 9 -0.03 -19.01 -2.63
CA GLN A 9 -0.29 -18.58 -1.26
C GLN A 9 0.82 -17.69 -0.67
N CYS A 10 1.96 -17.55 -1.34
CA CYS A 10 3.13 -16.87 -0.77
C CYS A 10 3.48 -15.55 -1.46
N LEU A 11 3.09 -15.37 -2.73
CA LEU A 11 3.46 -14.18 -3.48
C LEU A 11 2.65 -12.96 -3.00
N GLU A 12 3.34 -11.96 -2.46
CA GLU A 12 2.70 -10.75 -1.90
C GLU A 12 2.62 -9.59 -2.89
N VAL A 13 3.65 -9.43 -3.73
CA VAL A 13 3.79 -8.33 -4.68
C VAL A 13 4.10 -8.90 -6.06
N LEU A 14 3.32 -8.52 -7.07
CA LEU A 14 3.54 -8.90 -8.46
C LEU A 14 3.70 -7.66 -9.33
N ARG A 15 4.91 -7.48 -9.89
CA ARG A 15 5.25 -6.38 -10.80
C ARG A 15 5.44 -6.93 -12.19
N ILE A 16 4.45 -6.73 -13.05
CA ILE A 16 4.48 -7.26 -14.41
C ILE A 16 4.19 -6.19 -15.46
N GLY A 17 4.03 -4.92 -15.05
CA GLY A 17 3.96 -3.79 -15.98
C GLY A 17 5.12 -3.74 -16.98
N LYS A 18 4.93 -2.99 -18.07
CA LYS A 18 5.86 -2.84 -19.22
C LYS A 18 6.02 -4.07 -20.11
N ASN A 19 5.30 -5.15 -19.83
CA ASN A 19 5.15 -6.24 -20.79
C ASN A 19 4.00 -5.90 -21.75
N PRO A 20 4.05 -6.34 -23.03
CA PRO A 20 2.98 -6.16 -23.99
C PRO A 20 1.78 -7.04 -23.62
N PHE A 21 1.11 -6.72 -22.52
CA PHE A 21 -0.11 -7.38 -22.11
C PHE A 21 -1.28 -6.80 -22.88
N GLN A 22 -1.99 -7.69 -23.56
CA GLN A 22 -3.33 -7.38 -24.05
C GLN A 22 -4.28 -7.23 -22.86
N SER A 23 -5.32 -6.41 -23.00
CA SER A 23 -6.31 -6.16 -21.95
C SER A 23 -6.97 -7.45 -21.43
N SER A 24 -7.14 -8.46 -22.31
CA SER A 24 -7.61 -9.81 -21.97
C SER A 24 -6.71 -10.55 -20.97
N GLY A 25 -5.39 -10.36 -21.07
CA GLY A 25 -4.40 -10.94 -20.16
C GLY A 25 -4.49 -10.32 -18.76
N ALA A 26 -4.62 -8.99 -18.69
CA ALA A 26 -4.83 -8.28 -17.43
C ALA A 26 -6.14 -8.72 -16.74
N CYS A 27 -7.22 -8.88 -17.52
CA CYS A 27 -8.52 -9.34 -17.03
C CYS A 27 -8.40 -10.75 -16.42
N SER A 28 -7.70 -11.64 -17.12
CA SER A 28 -7.45 -13.01 -16.67
C SER A 28 -6.65 -13.05 -15.37
N LEU A 29 -5.68 -12.14 -15.19
CA LEU A 29 -4.92 -12.00 -13.96
C LEU A 29 -5.80 -11.53 -12.80
N LEU A 30 -6.59 -10.47 -12.99
CA LEU A 30 -7.52 -9.96 -11.98
C LEU A 30 -8.51 -11.04 -11.53
N ARG A 31 -9.08 -11.79 -12.49
CA ARG A 31 -9.96 -12.92 -12.20
C ARG A 31 -9.24 -14.04 -11.45
N GLY A 32 -7.98 -14.32 -11.79
CA GLY A 32 -7.13 -15.26 -11.07
C GLY A 32 -6.91 -14.87 -9.61
N VAL A 33 -6.70 -13.58 -9.34
CA VAL A 33 -6.58 -13.04 -7.98
C VAL A 33 -7.92 -13.14 -7.24
N ARG A 34 -9.04 -12.81 -7.89
CA ARG A 34 -10.38 -12.91 -7.29
C ARG A 34 -10.73 -14.35 -6.90
N CYS A 35 -10.37 -15.32 -7.74
CA CYS A 35 -10.57 -16.74 -7.47
C CYS A 35 -9.72 -17.28 -6.31
N ASN A 36 -8.76 -16.50 -5.79
CA ASN A 36 -7.94 -16.86 -4.66
C ASN A 36 -8.06 -15.83 -3.52
N PRO A 37 -9.23 -15.79 -2.82
CA PRO A 37 -9.49 -14.85 -1.74
C PRO A 37 -8.64 -15.11 -0.48
N THR A 38 -7.91 -16.23 -0.43
CA THR A 38 -6.94 -16.56 0.63
C THR A 38 -5.49 -16.27 0.25
N GLY A 39 -5.21 -15.92 -1.01
CA GLY A 39 -3.84 -15.72 -1.48
C GLY A 39 -3.19 -14.50 -0.84
N ALA A 40 -1.87 -14.58 -0.60
CA ALA A 40 -1.09 -13.50 0.02
C ALA A 40 -0.87 -12.27 -0.89
N LEU A 41 -1.28 -12.33 -2.16
CA LEU A 41 -1.09 -11.23 -3.11
C LEU A 41 -1.89 -10.01 -2.70
N ARG A 42 -1.16 -8.94 -2.36
CA ARG A 42 -1.68 -7.65 -1.91
C ARG A 42 -1.46 -6.56 -2.93
N GLU A 43 -0.43 -6.69 -3.76
CA GLU A 43 -0.06 -5.63 -4.70
C GLU A 43 0.17 -6.19 -6.12
N LEU A 44 -0.49 -5.58 -7.10
CA LEU A 44 -0.37 -5.91 -8.52
C LEU A 44 -0.08 -4.65 -9.34
N LEU A 45 1.13 -4.57 -9.92
CA LEU A 45 1.54 -3.47 -10.79
C LEU A 45 1.49 -3.90 -12.25
N LEU A 46 0.60 -3.23 -12.99
CA LEU A 46 0.31 -3.38 -14.42
C LEU A 46 0.56 -2.04 -15.14
N ASP A 47 1.68 -1.39 -14.84
CA ASP A 47 2.11 -0.16 -15.52
C ASP A 47 2.21 -0.40 -17.04
N ASP A 48 1.87 0.61 -17.86
CA ASP A 48 1.77 0.54 -19.33
C ASP A 48 0.73 -0.45 -19.88
N VAL A 49 -0.23 -0.92 -19.07
CA VAL A 49 -1.32 -1.82 -19.49
C VAL A 49 -2.66 -1.10 -19.58
N VAL A 50 -3.23 -1.07 -20.78
CA VAL A 50 -4.53 -0.44 -21.05
C VAL A 50 -5.69 -1.33 -20.58
N PHE A 51 -6.56 -0.79 -19.73
CA PHE A 51 -7.75 -1.50 -19.26
C PHE A 51 -8.97 -1.15 -20.12
N ASP A 52 -9.62 -2.18 -20.65
CA ASP A 52 -10.93 -2.08 -21.28
C ASP A 52 -12.06 -2.00 -20.23
N LYS A 53 -13.31 -1.86 -20.72
CA LYS A 53 -14.50 -1.75 -19.84
C LYS A 53 -14.74 -3.01 -19.01
N GLU A 54 -14.34 -4.18 -19.50
CA GLU A 54 -14.54 -5.46 -18.82
C GLU A 54 -13.53 -5.61 -17.68
N CYS A 55 -12.25 -5.39 -17.96
CA CYS A 55 -11.17 -5.28 -16.97
C CYS A 55 -11.52 -4.32 -15.83
N GLY A 56 -12.06 -3.15 -16.18
CA GLY A 56 -12.48 -2.16 -15.20
C GLY A 56 -13.55 -2.67 -14.24
N ARG A 57 -14.52 -3.45 -14.72
CA ARG A 57 -15.56 -4.07 -13.87
C ARG A 57 -15.00 -5.15 -12.98
N GLU A 58 -14.13 -6.00 -13.51
CA GLU A 58 -13.48 -7.07 -12.75
C GLU A 58 -12.59 -6.50 -11.64
N LEU A 59 -11.89 -5.39 -11.91
CA LEU A 59 -11.13 -4.68 -10.91
C LEU A 59 -12.02 -4.04 -9.84
N ASP A 60 -13.08 -3.34 -10.23
CA ASP A 60 -14.00 -2.71 -9.28
C ASP A 60 -14.60 -3.80 -8.32
N ALA A 61 -15.01 -4.96 -8.85
CA ALA A 61 -15.48 -6.09 -8.05
C ALA A 61 -14.38 -6.68 -7.13
N LEU A 62 -13.15 -6.83 -7.63
CA LEU A 62 -12.02 -7.30 -6.82
C LEU A 62 -11.73 -6.36 -5.64
N LEU A 63 -11.84 -5.04 -5.86
CA LEU A 63 -11.61 -4.03 -4.83
C LEU A 63 -12.74 -3.99 -3.77
N GLU A 64 -13.96 -4.34 -4.16
CA GLU A 64 -15.08 -4.53 -3.22
C GLU A 64 -14.87 -5.76 -2.33
N GLU A 65 -14.45 -6.88 -2.91
CA GLU A 65 -14.20 -8.13 -2.17
C GLU A 65 -12.91 -8.07 -1.33
N ARG A 66 -11.88 -7.39 -1.83
CA ARG A 66 -10.56 -7.26 -1.19
C ARG A 66 -10.17 -5.79 -1.06
N PRO A 67 -10.67 -5.07 -0.04
CA PRO A 67 -10.38 -3.65 0.14
C PRO A 67 -8.89 -3.36 0.43
N ASN A 68 -8.14 -4.37 0.88
CA ASN A 68 -6.71 -4.30 1.18
C ASN A 68 -5.81 -4.62 -0.05
N PHE A 69 -6.41 -4.91 -1.20
CA PHE A 69 -5.69 -5.14 -2.45
C PHE A 69 -5.38 -3.82 -3.16
N SER A 70 -4.14 -3.67 -3.61
CA SER A 70 -3.63 -2.52 -4.33
C SER A 70 -3.31 -2.92 -5.77
N CYS A 71 -3.83 -2.17 -6.74
CA CYS A 71 -3.55 -2.37 -8.16
C CYS A 71 -3.14 -1.05 -8.80
N SER A 72 -2.00 -1.05 -9.51
CA SER A 72 -1.52 0.07 -10.34
C SER A 72 -1.68 -0.30 -11.80
N TRP A 73 -2.22 0.60 -12.63
CA TRP A 73 -2.31 0.43 -14.08
C TRP A 73 -2.27 1.79 -14.79
N ASP A 74 -1.82 1.80 -16.05
CA ASP A 74 -1.74 3.03 -16.84
C ASP A 74 -2.87 3.11 -17.86
N VAL A 75 -3.74 4.12 -17.69
CA VAL A 75 -4.85 4.49 -18.59
C VAL A 75 -5.98 3.45 -18.74
N SER A 76 -7.22 3.88 -18.46
CA SER A 76 -8.44 3.15 -18.87
C SER A 76 -9.12 3.93 -20.00
N ILE A 77 -9.28 3.30 -21.16
CA ILE A 77 -10.01 3.90 -22.28
C ILE A 77 -11.51 3.68 -22.04
N ARG A 78 -12.14 4.54 -21.24
CA ARG A 78 -13.59 4.67 -21.27
C ARG A 78 -13.94 5.67 -22.38
N GLY A 79 -14.33 5.15 -23.55
CA GLY A 79 -15.03 5.87 -24.62
C GLY A 79 -14.64 7.33 -24.80
N GLY A 80 -13.62 7.59 -25.60
CA GLY A 80 -13.33 8.91 -26.17
C GLY A 80 -12.64 9.95 -25.28
N HIS A 81 -12.47 9.71 -23.98
CA HIS A 81 -11.70 10.60 -23.11
C HIS A 81 -10.72 9.78 -22.26
N ALA A 82 -9.42 10.10 -22.38
CA ALA A 82 -8.37 9.56 -21.53
C ALA A 82 -8.57 10.10 -20.10
N ALA A 83 -9.47 9.48 -19.35
CA ALA A 83 -9.63 9.77 -17.94
C ALA A 83 -8.44 9.14 -17.21
N LYS A 84 -7.52 9.99 -16.71
CA LYS A 84 -6.49 9.61 -15.74
C LYS A 84 -7.12 8.67 -14.70
N GLY A 85 -6.57 7.46 -14.60
CA GLY A 85 -6.99 6.45 -13.64
C GLY A 85 -7.13 7.04 -12.24
N LYS A 86 -8.17 6.61 -11.52
CA LYS A 86 -8.65 7.13 -10.24
C LYS A 86 -7.49 7.51 -9.30
N LYS A 87 -7.57 8.70 -8.69
CA LYS A 87 -6.67 9.22 -7.64
C LYS A 87 -6.23 8.07 -6.74
N LYS A 88 -4.91 7.84 -6.65
CA LYS A 88 -4.28 6.91 -5.69
C LYS A 88 -5.04 7.07 -4.36
N LYS A 89 -5.55 5.97 -3.79
CA LYS A 89 -5.94 5.97 -2.38
C LYS A 89 -4.76 6.62 -1.64
N PRO A 90 -4.98 7.65 -0.80
CA PRO A 90 -3.87 8.36 -0.18
C PRO A 90 -3.01 7.31 0.52
N ASP A 91 -1.72 7.35 0.20
CA ASP A 91 -0.76 6.38 0.71
C ASP A 91 -0.92 6.30 2.23
N ALA A 92 -0.76 5.13 2.83
CA ALA A 92 -0.82 4.99 4.29
C ALA A 92 0.14 6.02 4.95
N VAL A 93 1.24 6.30 4.27
CA VAL A 93 2.21 7.35 4.58
C VAL A 93 1.62 8.75 4.48
N GLU A 94 0.86 9.08 3.44
CA GLU A 94 0.20 10.38 3.32
C GLU A 94 -0.83 10.60 4.43
N ILE A 95 -1.62 9.56 4.74
CA ILE A 95 -2.60 9.59 5.85
C ILE A 95 -1.87 9.79 7.18
N PHE A 96 -0.74 9.07 7.38
CA PHE A 96 0.11 9.21 8.55
C PHE A 96 0.68 10.63 8.67
N LEU A 97 1.30 11.15 7.62
CA LEU A 97 1.89 12.49 7.61
C LEU A 97 0.83 13.58 7.82
N ALA A 98 -0.35 13.43 7.22
CA ALA A 98 -1.49 14.31 7.45
C ALA A 98 -1.91 14.27 8.92
N PHE A 99 -2.04 13.08 9.51
CA PHE A 99 -2.36 12.90 10.92
C PHE A 99 -1.37 13.60 11.85
N VAL A 100 -0.06 13.41 11.65
CA VAL A 100 0.99 14.06 12.45
C VAL A 100 0.88 15.59 12.34
N ARG A 101 0.68 16.11 11.13
CA ARG A 101 0.55 17.55 10.87
C ARG A 101 -0.70 18.15 11.51
N THR A 102 -1.85 17.50 11.37
CA THR A 102 -3.13 18.00 11.92
C THR A 102 -3.12 18.03 13.44
N ARG A 103 -2.40 17.11 14.10
CA ARG A 103 -2.26 17.12 15.56
C ARG A 103 -1.17 18.07 16.07
N GLY A 104 -0.42 18.73 15.19
CA GLY A 104 0.67 19.63 15.58
C GLY A 104 1.80 18.94 16.36
N LEU A 105 1.90 17.61 16.27
CA LEU A 105 2.92 16.83 16.98
C LEU A 105 4.24 16.91 16.22
N ARG A 106 5.34 17.14 16.93
CA ARG A 106 6.67 16.89 16.33
C ARG A 106 6.88 15.38 16.25
N LEU A 107 7.62 14.92 15.25
CA LEU A 107 7.91 13.49 15.07
C LEU A 107 8.60 12.89 16.31
N ILE A 108 9.44 13.67 17.00
CA ILE A 108 10.06 13.24 18.27
C ILE A 108 9.05 13.06 19.41
N ASP A 109 8.03 13.92 19.48
CA ASP A 109 6.99 13.80 20.50
C ASP A 109 6.12 12.57 20.20
N LEU A 110 5.75 12.38 18.92
CA LEU A 110 5.03 11.18 18.49
C LEU A 110 5.83 9.91 18.78
N PHE A 111 7.11 9.88 18.45
CA PHE A 111 7.98 8.73 18.72
C PHE A 111 8.00 8.38 20.22
N ARG A 112 8.17 9.36 21.09
CA ARG A 112 8.12 9.17 22.56
C ARG A 112 6.76 8.72 23.07
N MET A 113 5.67 9.13 22.42
CA MET A 113 4.31 8.68 22.77
C MET A 113 4.03 7.24 22.33
N LEU A 114 4.68 6.78 21.27
CA LEU A 114 4.56 5.42 20.74
C LEU A 114 5.48 4.44 21.48
N ALA A 115 6.66 4.90 21.89
CA ALA A 115 7.56 4.16 22.76
C ALA A 115 6.90 3.90 24.13
N LYS A 116 6.86 2.64 24.55
CA LYS A 116 6.18 2.21 25.78
C LYS A 116 6.87 2.76 27.04
N ASP A 117 8.19 2.82 27.00
CA ASP A 117 9.02 3.49 28.01
C ASP A 117 9.48 4.79 27.36
N GLY A 118 9.04 5.96 27.83
CA GLY A 118 9.26 7.27 27.17
C GLY A 118 10.71 7.71 26.92
N ASN A 119 11.68 6.82 27.20
CA ASN A 119 13.12 6.91 26.92
C ASN A 119 13.64 5.83 25.94
N ALA A 120 12.80 4.97 25.37
CA ALA A 120 13.24 3.94 24.44
C ALA A 120 13.78 4.58 23.16
N THR A 121 14.93 4.09 22.69
CA THR A 121 15.58 4.52 21.44
C THR A 121 14.96 3.87 20.21
N THR A 122 14.13 2.85 20.42
CA THR A 122 13.49 2.03 19.39
C THR A 122 12.01 1.83 19.70
N ILE A 123 11.23 1.53 18.66
CA ILE A 123 9.81 1.17 18.77
C ILE A 123 9.59 -0.17 18.06
N THR A 124 8.97 -1.14 18.72
CA THR A 124 8.58 -2.40 18.09
C THR A 124 7.32 -2.25 17.24
N LYS A 125 7.11 -3.18 16.30
CA LYS A 125 5.89 -3.25 15.48
C LYS A 125 4.60 -3.22 16.31
N THR A 126 4.59 -3.93 17.43
CA THR A 126 3.42 -4.01 18.32
C THR A 126 3.13 -2.68 19.02
N GLU A 127 4.17 -1.99 19.49
CA GLU A 127 4.08 -0.68 20.13
C GLU A 127 3.62 0.39 19.13
N PHE A 128 4.16 0.36 17.91
CA PHE A 128 3.73 1.27 16.84
C PHE A 128 2.23 1.12 16.56
N ILE A 129 1.74 -0.11 16.34
CA ILE A 129 0.32 -0.36 16.03
C ILE A 129 -0.56 0.03 17.24
N ALA A 130 -0.20 -0.39 18.45
CA ALA A 130 -0.97 -0.11 19.65
C ALA A 130 -1.02 1.40 19.96
N GLY A 131 0.12 2.08 19.86
CA GLY A 131 0.23 3.52 20.07
C GLY A 131 -0.57 4.31 19.04
N MET A 132 -0.48 3.95 17.76
CA MET A 132 -1.25 4.61 16.69
C MET A 132 -2.76 4.43 16.86
N LYS A 133 -3.20 3.25 17.31
CA LYS A 133 -4.61 3.02 17.68
C LYS A 133 -5.03 3.86 18.89
N LYS A 134 -4.19 3.91 19.94
CA LYS A 134 -4.44 4.70 21.15
C LYS A 134 -4.53 6.20 20.85
N LEU A 135 -3.82 6.67 19.83
CA LEU A 135 -3.87 8.03 19.34
C LEU A 135 -5.02 8.28 18.36
N ASN A 136 -5.94 7.32 18.17
CA ASN A 136 -7.04 7.37 17.21
C ASN A 136 -6.58 7.78 15.81
N ALA A 137 -5.47 7.19 15.34
CA ALA A 137 -5.04 7.40 13.97
C ALA A 137 -6.06 6.81 12.98
N PRO A 138 -6.39 7.52 11.88
CA PRO A 138 -7.35 7.07 10.88
C PRO A 138 -6.73 6.02 9.93
N LEU A 139 -6.09 5.00 10.50
CA LEU A 139 -5.36 3.95 9.79
C LEU A 139 -5.79 2.58 10.32
N LYS A 140 -6.05 1.65 9.39
CA LYS A 140 -6.36 0.25 9.74
C LYS A 140 -5.09 -0.53 10.09
N ASP A 141 -5.21 -1.62 10.83
CA ASP A 141 -4.10 -2.50 11.25
C ASP A 141 -3.17 -2.93 10.12
N HIS A 142 -3.71 -3.24 8.95
CA HIS A 142 -2.87 -3.62 7.81
C HIS A 142 -2.08 -2.43 7.27
N GLN A 143 -2.65 -1.22 7.27
CA GLN A 143 -1.98 0.00 6.83
C GLN A 143 -0.88 0.38 7.81
N LEU A 144 -1.12 0.21 9.11
CA LEU A 144 -0.11 0.41 10.15
C LEU A 144 1.05 -0.58 10.03
N ARG A 145 0.78 -1.84 9.64
CA ARG A 145 1.83 -2.83 9.36
C ARG A 145 2.67 -2.43 8.15
N VAL A 146 2.04 -2.07 7.03
CA VAL A 146 2.76 -1.60 5.82
C VAL A 146 3.57 -0.34 6.11
N LEU A 147 3.03 0.58 6.92
CA LEU A 147 3.76 1.76 7.39
C LEU A 147 5.01 1.37 8.17
N PHE A 148 4.86 0.46 9.14
CA PHE A 148 5.98 -0.01 9.95
C PHE A 148 7.05 -0.68 9.08
N ASP A 149 6.65 -1.57 8.17
CA ASP A 149 7.55 -2.29 7.27
C ASP A 149 8.30 -1.34 6.31
N GLY A 150 7.73 -0.17 6.01
CA GLY A 150 8.40 0.89 5.26
C GLY A 150 9.32 1.79 6.09
N LEU A 151 9.17 1.80 7.42
CA LEU A 151 10.02 2.53 8.36
C LEU A 151 11.21 1.67 8.83
N ASP A 152 10.99 0.37 9.01
CA ASP A 152 11.99 -0.63 9.37
C ASP A 152 12.85 -1.00 8.14
N VAL A 153 13.88 -0.19 7.89
CA VAL A 153 14.74 -0.32 6.70
C VAL A 153 15.68 -1.52 6.81
N ASN A 154 16.11 -1.84 8.02
CA ASN A 154 17.08 -2.90 8.29
C ASN A 154 16.40 -4.28 8.53
N HIS A 155 15.07 -4.29 8.65
CA HIS A 155 14.24 -5.47 8.89
C HIS A 155 14.56 -6.19 10.21
N ASP A 156 14.88 -5.43 11.25
CA ASP A 156 15.17 -5.96 12.59
C ASP A 156 13.95 -6.03 13.51
N GLU A 157 12.74 -5.74 12.99
CA GLU A 157 11.46 -5.64 13.71
C GLU A 157 11.39 -4.48 14.73
N HIS A 158 12.38 -3.61 14.72
CA HIS A 158 12.45 -2.38 15.48
C HIS A 158 12.55 -1.19 14.52
N VAL A 159 12.08 -0.03 14.99
CA VAL A 159 12.28 1.22 14.28
C VAL A 159 13.04 2.16 15.18
N GLU A 160 14.26 2.48 14.78
CA GLU A 160 15.07 3.49 15.45
C GLU A 160 14.59 4.91 15.10
N PHE A 161 14.90 5.88 15.97
CA PHE A 161 14.49 7.26 15.74
C PHE A 161 15.01 7.83 14.41
N TYR A 162 16.22 7.45 13.97
CA TYR A 162 16.77 7.93 12.69
C TYR A 162 16.06 7.31 11.48
N GLU A 163 15.59 6.07 11.58
CA GLU A 163 14.79 5.39 10.54
C GLU A 163 13.40 6.04 10.46
N PHE A 164 12.81 6.30 11.63
CA PHE A 164 11.57 7.05 11.77
C PHE A 164 11.64 8.45 11.14
N LEU A 165 12.79 9.13 11.21
CA LEU A 165 13.02 10.42 10.56
C LEU A 165 13.35 10.30 9.07
N SER A 166 14.09 9.26 8.68
CA SER A 166 14.51 9.01 7.29
C SER A 166 13.33 8.81 6.35
N SER A 167 12.18 8.39 6.90
CA SER A 167 10.87 8.45 6.27
C SER A 167 10.62 9.79 5.54
N ARG A 168 10.95 10.94 6.14
CA ARG A 168 10.78 12.25 5.50
C ARG A 168 11.60 12.36 4.20
N SER A 169 12.84 11.89 4.17
CA SER A 169 13.68 11.97 2.97
C SER A 169 13.29 10.97 1.89
N HIS A 170 12.85 9.77 2.28
CA HIS A 170 12.44 8.75 1.32
C HIS A 170 11.06 9.08 0.70
N TYR A 171 10.13 9.61 1.48
CA TYR A 171 8.77 9.96 1.03
C TYR A 171 8.70 11.33 0.34
N LEU A 172 9.55 12.30 0.69
CA LEU A 172 9.65 13.57 -0.06
C LEU A 172 10.32 13.40 -1.44
N LYS A 173 11.06 12.29 -1.68
CA LYS A 173 11.59 11.95 -3.01
C LYS A 173 10.57 11.24 -3.90
N ALA A 174 9.63 10.47 -3.32
CA ALA A 174 8.59 9.77 -4.07
C ALA A 174 7.43 10.69 -4.54
N GLY A 175 7.26 11.86 -3.93
CA GLY A 175 6.25 12.87 -4.31
C GLY A 175 6.68 13.88 -5.39
N ARG A 176 7.88 13.73 -5.97
CA ARG A 176 8.40 14.57 -7.06
C ARG A 176 8.58 13.75 -8.34
N LYS A 177 7.47 13.35 -8.97
CA LYS A 177 7.40 13.11 -10.41
C LYS A 177 6.05 13.59 -10.91
#